data_AF-A0A1A5YD67-F1
#
_entry.id   AF-A0A1A5YD67-F1
#
_cell.length_a   1.000
_cell.length_b   1.000
_cell.length_c   1.000
_cell.angle_alpha   90.00
_cell.angle_beta   90.00
_cell.angle_gamma   90.00
#
_symmetry.space_group_name_H-M   'P 1'
#
loop_
_entity.id
_entity.type
_entity.pdbx_description
1 polymer ?
#
loop_
_entity_poly.entity_id
_entity_poly.type
_entity_poly.pdbx_seq_one_letter_code
_entity_poly.pdbx_strand_id
1 'polypeptide(L)'
;MNKLNELQAIELDILKEFTRVAKREGLTWFAMFGTLLGAVRHKGFIPWDDDIDIALPRKDYDRLRFSEHWFTEPYFLQTPQNDPAAAVHYIKLRRSDTTVISNFPNGCTRGGHMGAYIDILPLDDIPDSDAAKRIQDTVMKMQLQMFASAALDECEGAEISESKEEFCFGAGGLSGQYGYLSERYERFCSKYSNQLYYSIPVLTGEHGRRVYNKKWFSDSVEMEFEDLIIPVPLSFMETLIASYPSGISEPEEEEREPKHMDHSIVDMRRSYKEYVRSYTDMLCDIENKKVYIFGAGDSLRIWMERYSHGLNVVCAFDNRKDVWGSILYGVPVRSPFELPALMDGDSRLIIASIYRKEIAKQLEEMKIFNYYFFIDGLKYTRC
;
A
#
# COMPACT_ATOMS: atom_id res chain seq x y z
N MET A 1 1.96 -8.11 -22.61
CA MET A 1 1.81 -8.77 -21.31
C MET A 1 0.77 -7.96 -20.55
N ASN A 2 -0.27 -8.59 -19.99
CA ASN A 2 -1.29 -7.88 -19.22
C ASN A 2 -0.64 -7.33 -17.92
N LYS A 3 -1.14 -6.22 -17.36
CA LYS A 3 -0.64 -5.64 -16.09
C LYS A 3 -0.64 -6.67 -14.96
N LEU A 4 -1.64 -7.54 -14.93
CA LEU A 4 -1.73 -8.65 -13.98
C LEU A 4 -0.53 -9.60 -14.10
N ASN A 5 -0.18 -10.03 -15.31
CA ASN A 5 0.95 -10.92 -15.52
C ASN A 5 2.28 -10.25 -15.14
N GLU A 6 2.41 -8.94 -15.34
CA GLU A 6 3.60 -8.20 -14.87
C GLU A 6 3.65 -8.17 -13.33
N LEU A 7 2.51 -7.98 -12.65
CA LEU A 7 2.41 -8.04 -11.20
C LEU A 7 2.76 -9.44 -10.67
N GLN A 8 2.12 -10.49 -11.19
CA GLN A 8 2.38 -11.89 -10.82
C GLN A 8 3.87 -12.26 -11.00
N ALA A 9 4.53 -11.76 -12.05
CA ALA A 9 5.96 -11.98 -12.25
C ALA A 9 6.82 -11.30 -11.18
N ILE A 10 6.43 -10.10 -10.72
CA ILE A 10 7.09 -9.41 -9.60
C ILE A 10 6.82 -10.14 -8.29
N GLU A 11 5.60 -10.57 -8.01
CA GLU A 11 5.25 -11.29 -6.79
C GLU A 11 5.98 -12.64 -6.70
N LEU A 12 6.10 -13.36 -7.82
CA LEU A 12 6.90 -14.59 -7.90
C LEU A 12 8.39 -14.33 -7.61
N ASP A 13 8.93 -13.20 -8.08
CA ASP A 13 10.30 -12.78 -7.76
C ASP A 13 10.48 -12.45 -6.27
N ILE A 14 9.49 -11.79 -5.65
CA ILE A 14 9.48 -11.55 -4.21
C ILE A 14 9.40 -12.88 -3.43
N LEU A 15 8.55 -13.82 -3.87
CA LEU A 15 8.43 -15.15 -3.25
C LEU A 15 9.71 -15.97 -3.39
N LYS A 16 10.44 -15.87 -4.51
CA LYS A 16 11.77 -16.47 -4.70
C LYS A 16 12.76 -15.97 -3.66
N GLU A 17 12.81 -14.65 -3.45
CA GLU A 17 13.69 -14.06 -2.46
C GLU A 17 13.31 -14.47 -1.04
N PHE A 18 12.01 -14.44 -0.71
CA PHE A 18 11.51 -14.94 0.56
C PHE A 18 11.92 -16.41 0.78
N THR A 19 11.71 -17.27 -0.20
CA THR A 19 12.05 -18.70 -0.12
C THR A 19 13.55 -18.93 0.09
N ARG A 20 14.40 -18.13 -0.58
CA ARG A 20 15.85 -18.15 -0.38
C ARG A 20 16.22 -17.80 1.06
N VAL A 21 15.63 -16.74 1.63
CA VAL A 21 15.85 -16.32 3.02
C VAL A 21 15.29 -17.34 4.00
N ALA A 22 14.06 -17.82 3.80
CA ALA A 22 13.43 -18.83 4.64
C ALA A 22 14.27 -20.11 4.73
N LYS A 23 14.83 -20.57 3.60
CA LYS A 23 15.73 -21.72 3.57
C LYS A 23 17.05 -21.45 4.30
N ARG A 24 17.63 -20.27 4.15
CA ARG A 24 18.89 -19.86 4.82
C ARG A 24 18.71 -19.80 6.34
N GLU A 25 17.60 -19.23 6.80
CA GLU A 25 17.33 -18.98 8.22
C GLU A 25 16.56 -20.11 8.90
N GLY A 26 16.11 -21.13 8.15
CA GLY A 26 15.30 -22.22 8.67
C GLY A 26 13.96 -21.71 9.23
N LEU A 27 13.21 -20.97 8.42
CA LEU A 27 11.84 -20.55 8.74
C LEU A 27 10.86 -21.62 8.25
N THR A 28 9.89 -21.97 9.08
CA THR A 28 8.73 -22.78 8.68
C THR A 28 7.68 -21.84 8.12
N TRP A 29 7.17 -22.14 6.93
CA TRP A 29 6.11 -21.37 6.29
C TRP A 29 5.27 -22.27 5.38
N PHE A 30 4.07 -21.82 5.05
CA PHE A 30 3.14 -22.55 4.20
C PHE A 30 2.43 -21.59 3.25
N ALA A 31 2.19 -22.02 2.00
CA ALA A 31 1.24 -21.34 1.13
C ALA A 31 -0.17 -21.41 1.72
N MET A 32 -0.89 -20.30 1.66
CA MET A 32 -2.26 -20.17 2.17
C MET A 32 -3.20 -19.60 1.11
N PHE A 33 -4.50 -19.65 1.40
CA PHE A 33 -5.55 -18.99 0.62
C PHE A 33 -5.43 -19.18 -0.91
N GLY A 34 -5.41 -18.09 -1.69
CA GLY A 34 -5.40 -18.11 -3.15
C GLY A 34 -4.16 -18.80 -3.70
N THR A 35 -2.99 -18.57 -3.08
CA THR A 35 -1.72 -19.22 -3.43
C THR A 35 -1.79 -20.74 -3.24
N LEU A 36 -2.35 -21.21 -2.12
CA LEU A 36 -2.52 -22.65 -1.89
C LEU A 36 -3.47 -23.27 -2.91
N LEU A 37 -4.60 -22.61 -3.18
CA LEU A 37 -5.57 -23.07 -4.17
C LEU A 37 -4.96 -23.10 -5.58
N GLY A 38 -4.17 -22.08 -5.92
CA GLY A 38 -3.41 -21.99 -7.17
C GLY A 38 -2.41 -23.13 -7.34
N ALA A 39 -1.60 -23.44 -6.31
CA ALA A 39 -0.68 -24.57 -6.33
C ALA A 39 -1.40 -25.89 -6.61
N VAL A 40 -2.54 -26.13 -5.94
CA VAL A 40 -3.33 -27.37 -6.10
C VAL A 40 -4.00 -27.45 -7.47
N ARG A 41 -4.59 -26.36 -7.96
CA ARG A 41 -5.47 -26.37 -9.14
C ARG A 41 -4.72 -26.07 -10.44
N HIS A 42 -3.79 -25.12 -10.40
CA HIS A 42 -3.12 -24.54 -11.58
C HIS A 42 -1.62 -24.80 -11.60
N LYS A 43 -1.03 -25.33 -10.51
CA LYS A 43 0.42 -25.45 -10.32
C LYS A 43 1.14 -24.10 -10.42
N GLY A 44 0.47 -23.04 -9.97
CA GLY A 44 0.88 -21.66 -10.18
C GLY A 44 -0.22 -20.71 -9.74
N PHE A 45 -0.20 -19.48 -10.23
CA PHE A 45 -1.24 -18.51 -9.95
C PHE A 45 -2.60 -18.99 -10.45
N ILE A 46 -3.66 -18.62 -9.73
CA ILE A 46 -4.99 -18.59 -10.33
C ILE A 46 -4.97 -17.43 -11.37
N PRO A 47 -5.43 -17.63 -12.62
CA PRO A 47 -5.17 -16.67 -13.70
C PRO A 47 -5.67 -15.24 -13.50
N TRP A 48 -6.61 -15.02 -12.58
CA TRP A 48 -7.20 -13.72 -12.25
C TRP A 48 -6.83 -13.24 -10.83
N ASP A 49 -6.01 -13.98 -10.10
CA ASP A 49 -5.59 -13.64 -8.73
C ASP A 49 -4.35 -12.74 -8.78
N ASP A 50 -4.33 -11.74 -7.90
CA ASP A 50 -3.39 -10.62 -7.93
C ASP A 50 -2.60 -10.45 -6.63
N ASP A 51 -2.49 -11.52 -5.85
CA ASP A 51 -1.72 -11.59 -4.62
C ASP A 51 -1.07 -12.97 -4.38
N ILE A 52 -0.07 -12.96 -3.49
CA ILE A 52 0.50 -14.18 -2.87
C ILE A 52 0.32 -14.10 -1.37
N ASP A 53 -0.28 -15.14 -0.79
CA ASP A 53 -0.49 -15.34 0.64
C ASP A 53 0.35 -16.51 1.15
N ILE A 54 1.24 -16.21 2.10
CA ILE A 54 1.95 -17.23 2.88
C ILE A 54 1.75 -17.02 4.37
N ALA A 55 1.86 -18.08 5.16
CA ALA A 55 1.73 -17.99 6.61
C ALA A 55 2.85 -18.71 7.36
N LEU A 56 3.27 -18.12 8.48
CA LEU A 56 4.33 -18.63 9.34
C LEU A 56 3.76 -18.90 10.74
N PRO A 57 4.15 -20.00 11.42
CA PRO A 57 3.93 -20.14 12.86
C PRO A 57 4.44 -18.92 13.62
N ARG A 58 3.70 -18.44 14.64
CA ARG A 58 4.03 -17.24 15.44
C ARG A 58 5.52 -17.11 15.78
N LYS A 59 6.18 -18.21 16.19
CA LYS A 59 7.62 -18.21 16.50
C LYS A 59 8.48 -17.74 15.32
N ASP A 60 8.24 -18.26 14.11
CA ASP A 60 9.01 -17.88 12.92
C ASP A 60 8.57 -16.54 12.36
N TYR A 61 7.28 -16.20 12.48
CA TYR A 61 6.76 -14.87 12.17
C TYR A 61 7.44 -13.78 13.02
N ASP A 62 7.57 -13.97 14.33
CA ASP A 62 8.26 -13.03 15.23
C ASP A 62 9.75 -12.92 14.90
N ARG A 63 10.41 -14.03 14.55
CA ARG A 63 11.81 -13.99 14.06
C ARG A 63 11.93 -13.12 12.82
N LEU A 64 11.05 -13.31 11.85
CA LEU A 64 11.04 -12.52 10.62
C LEU A 64 10.78 -11.04 10.91
N ARG A 65 9.83 -10.72 11.78
CA ARG A 65 9.40 -9.35 12.14
C ARG A 65 10.55 -8.43 12.56
N PHE A 66 11.61 -8.97 13.17
CA PHE A 66 12.77 -8.20 13.61
C PHE A 66 14.00 -8.33 12.70
N SER A 67 13.81 -8.88 11.49
CA SER A 67 14.91 -9.31 10.63
C SER A 67 14.94 -8.62 9.27
N GLU A 68 14.67 -7.31 9.25
CA GLU A 68 14.77 -6.47 8.04
C GLU A 68 16.12 -6.65 7.32
N HIS A 69 17.20 -6.77 8.09
CA HIS A 69 18.57 -6.99 7.61
C HIS A 69 18.79 -8.30 6.84
N TRP A 70 17.80 -9.22 6.81
CA TRP A 70 17.87 -10.42 5.98
C TRP A 70 17.63 -10.16 4.50
N PHE A 71 17.00 -9.03 4.20
CA PHE A 71 16.65 -8.57 2.86
C PHE A 71 17.50 -7.36 2.50
N THR A 72 17.78 -7.22 1.21
CA THR A 72 18.51 -6.09 0.65
C THR A 72 17.71 -5.48 -0.48
N GLU A 73 17.90 -4.19 -0.75
CA GLU A 73 17.29 -3.51 -1.90
C GLU A 73 17.40 -4.37 -3.19
N PRO A 74 16.32 -4.48 -3.98
CA PRO A 74 15.08 -3.72 -3.87
C PRO A 74 14.04 -4.30 -2.90
N TYR A 75 14.37 -5.32 -2.09
CA TYR A 75 13.42 -5.95 -1.18
C TYR A 75 13.33 -5.21 0.16
N PHE A 76 12.10 -4.89 0.58
CA PHE A 76 11.80 -4.19 1.82
C PHE A 76 10.83 -5.00 2.67
N LEU A 77 11.25 -5.41 3.86
CA LEU A 77 10.40 -6.10 4.83
C LEU A 77 9.56 -5.08 5.59
N GLN A 78 8.32 -4.87 5.16
CA GLN A 78 7.37 -3.97 5.82
C GLN A 78 6.70 -4.68 7.00
N THR A 79 6.73 -4.03 8.16
CA THR A 79 6.07 -4.49 9.38
C THR A 79 5.22 -3.36 9.96
N PRO A 80 4.23 -3.66 10.82
CA PRO A 80 3.52 -2.61 11.54
C PRO A 80 4.48 -1.69 12.32
N GLN A 81 5.60 -2.20 12.84
CA GLN A 81 6.51 -1.43 13.69
C GLN A 81 7.44 -0.48 12.92
N ASN A 82 7.87 -0.87 11.71
CA ASN A 82 8.84 -0.08 10.95
C ASN A 82 8.20 0.87 9.93
N ASP A 83 6.94 0.63 9.56
CA ASP A 83 6.21 1.46 8.61
C ASP A 83 4.78 1.75 9.10
N PRO A 84 4.65 2.48 10.23
CA PRO A 84 3.36 2.78 10.84
C PRO A 84 2.45 3.61 9.91
N ALA A 85 3.04 4.38 8.99
CA ALA A 85 2.30 5.18 8.01
C ALA A 85 1.60 4.33 6.94
N ALA A 86 2.03 3.09 6.72
CA ALA A 86 1.32 2.12 5.90
C ALA A 86 0.14 1.47 6.63
N ALA A 87 0.10 1.57 7.97
CA ALA A 87 -0.93 1.00 8.83
C ALA A 87 -1.22 -0.49 8.59
N VAL A 88 -0.22 -1.27 8.15
CA VAL A 88 -0.40 -2.70 7.85
C VAL A 88 -0.76 -3.51 9.09
N HIS A 89 -1.50 -4.58 8.89
CA HIS A 89 -1.98 -5.47 9.96
C HIS A 89 -1.07 -6.68 10.21
N TYR A 90 -0.16 -6.96 9.27
CA TYR A 90 0.79 -8.06 9.28
C TYR A 90 1.96 -7.72 8.35
N ILE A 91 2.95 -8.63 8.27
CA ILE A 91 4.17 -8.42 7.47
C ILE A 91 3.85 -8.46 5.97
N LYS A 92 4.45 -7.54 5.22
CA LYS A 92 4.51 -7.61 3.76
C LYS A 92 5.97 -7.58 3.33
N LEU A 93 6.38 -8.50 2.46
CA LEU A 93 7.67 -8.34 1.77
C LEU A 93 7.42 -7.61 0.46
N ARG A 94 8.07 -6.47 0.26
CA ARG A 94 7.80 -5.55 -0.84
C ARG A 94 9.00 -5.36 -1.76
N ARG A 95 8.74 -4.85 -2.96
CA ARG A 95 9.77 -4.47 -3.93
C ARG A 95 9.77 -2.95 -4.18
N SER A 96 10.83 -2.25 -3.78
CA SER A 96 10.93 -0.78 -3.74
C SER A 96 11.06 -0.09 -5.10
N ASP A 97 11.37 -0.84 -6.15
CA ASP A 97 11.49 -0.37 -7.55
C ASP A 97 10.18 -0.49 -8.34
N THR A 98 9.06 -0.79 -7.66
CA THR A 98 7.73 -0.95 -8.27
C THR A 98 6.67 -0.04 -7.63
N THR A 99 5.48 0.01 -8.22
CA THR A 99 4.34 0.85 -7.81
C THR A 99 3.04 0.03 -7.77
N VAL A 100 2.40 -0.01 -6.59
CA VAL A 100 1.02 -0.41 -6.35
C VAL A 100 0.41 0.57 -5.36
N ILE A 101 -0.17 1.65 -5.89
CA ILE A 101 -0.73 2.75 -5.10
C ILE A 101 -2.24 2.74 -5.22
N SER A 102 -2.94 2.50 -4.10
CA SER A 102 -4.41 2.57 -4.04
C SER A 102 -4.86 3.84 -3.33
N ASN A 103 -5.98 4.43 -3.79
CA ASN A 103 -6.64 5.58 -3.15
C ASN A 103 -5.79 6.87 -3.00
N PHE A 104 -4.57 6.96 -3.50
CA PHE A 104 -3.74 8.17 -3.42
C PHE A 104 -4.17 9.27 -4.41
N PRO A 105 -4.03 10.56 -4.08
CA PRO A 105 -3.52 11.16 -2.83
C PRO A 105 -4.60 11.39 -1.75
N ASN A 106 -5.79 10.82 -1.94
CA ASN A 106 -7.00 11.10 -1.16
C ASN A 106 -7.33 10.01 -0.12
N GLY A 107 -6.54 8.95 -0.03
CA GLY A 107 -6.68 7.80 0.85
C GLY A 107 -5.64 7.83 1.97
N CYS A 108 -5.89 7.05 3.03
CA CYS A 108 -5.21 7.10 4.32
C CYS A 108 -3.73 6.67 4.36
N THR A 109 -2.97 6.82 3.27
CA THR A 109 -1.55 6.48 3.26
C THR A 109 -0.76 7.53 2.48
N ARG A 110 -0.24 8.55 3.15
CA ARG A 110 0.77 9.45 2.59
C ARG A 110 2.22 9.05 2.87
N GLY A 111 2.48 8.04 3.70
CA GLY A 111 3.84 7.78 4.18
C GLY A 111 4.35 6.34 4.04
N GLY A 112 3.48 5.38 3.74
CA GLY A 112 3.85 3.97 3.68
C GLY A 112 4.60 3.56 2.41
N HIS A 113 5.31 2.45 2.47
CA HIS A 113 5.88 1.80 1.30
C HIS A 113 4.76 1.22 0.40
N MET A 114 4.75 1.61 -0.89
CA MET A 114 3.69 1.28 -1.86
C MET A 114 4.20 0.51 -3.08
N GLY A 115 5.31 -0.21 -2.97
CA GLY A 115 5.71 -1.20 -3.97
C GLY A 115 4.85 -2.47 -3.92
N ALA A 116 4.90 -3.24 -5.01
CA ALA A 116 4.33 -4.59 -5.09
C ALA A 116 4.84 -5.48 -3.96
N TYR A 117 4.04 -6.47 -3.55
CA TYR A 117 4.26 -7.19 -2.31
C TYR A 117 3.72 -8.61 -2.33
N ILE A 118 4.19 -9.43 -1.39
CA ILE A 118 3.48 -10.64 -0.96
C ILE A 118 3.05 -10.47 0.50
N ASP A 119 1.95 -11.10 0.88
CA ASP A 119 1.40 -11.08 2.22
C ASP A 119 1.98 -12.23 3.06
N ILE A 120 2.52 -11.88 4.23
CA ILE A 120 3.12 -12.82 5.17
C ILE A 120 2.31 -12.76 6.46
N LEU A 121 1.55 -13.82 6.71
CA LEU A 121 0.52 -13.88 7.74
C LEU A 121 1.00 -14.68 8.96
N PRO A 122 0.62 -14.31 10.19
CA PRO A 122 0.89 -15.13 11.37
C PRO A 122 -0.13 -16.26 11.51
N LEU A 123 0.33 -17.47 11.79
CA LEU A 123 -0.46 -18.57 12.35
C LEU A 123 -0.42 -18.47 13.87
N ASP A 124 -1.45 -17.85 14.45
CA ASP A 124 -1.55 -17.59 15.88
C ASP A 124 -2.31 -18.68 16.61
N ASP A 125 -1.72 -19.21 17.68
CA ASP A 125 -2.34 -20.17 18.57
C ASP A 125 -3.65 -19.59 19.13
N ILE A 126 -4.77 -20.31 18.96
CA ILE A 126 -6.07 -19.89 19.49
C ILE A 126 -6.73 -21.05 20.26
N PRO A 127 -7.32 -20.78 21.45
CA PRO A 127 -8.06 -21.79 22.18
C PRO A 127 -9.27 -22.30 21.40
N ASP A 128 -9.67 -23.55 21.67
CA ASP A 128 -11.02 -24.02 21.30
C ASP A 128 -12.08 -23.30 22.16
N SER A 129 -13.36 -23.29 21.73
CA SER A 129 -14.56 -22.69 22.37
C SER A 129 -14.94 -21.25 21.99
N ASP A 130 -16.05 -20.76 22.57
CA ASP A 130 -16.52 -19.36 22.50
C ASP A 130 -15.44 -18.31 22.83
N ALA A 131 -14.36 -18.71 23.51
CA ALA A 131 -13.20 -17.86 23.74
C ALA A 131 -12.52 -17.45 22.42
N ALA A 132 -12.44 -18.34 21.42
CA ALA A 132 -11.83 -18.05 20.13
C ALA A 132 -12.47 -16.85 19.44
N LYS A 133 -13.81 -16.84 19.37
CA LYS A 133 -14.56 -15.75 18.77
C LYS A 133 -14.30 -14.42 19.48
N ARG A 134 -14.29 -14.41 20.82
CA ARG A 134 -13.99 -13.20 21.61
C ARG A 134 -12.57 -12.69 21.37
N ILE A 135 -11.61 -13.60 21.19
CA ILE A 135 -10.23 -13.28 20.87
C ILE A 135 -10.16 -12.64 19.48
N GLN A 136 -10.74 -13.27 18.46
CA GLN A 136 -10.81 -12.74 17.09
C GLN A 136 -11.50 -11.37 17.04
N ASP A 137 -12.62 -11.20 17.74
CA ASP A 137 -13.31 -9.90 17.85
C ASP A 137 -12.42 -8.83 18.49
N THR A 138 -11.58 -9.23 19.46
CA THR A 138 -10.62 -8.32 20.10
C THR A 138 -9.48 -7.96 19.17
N VAL A 139 -8.91 -8.94 18.46
CA VAL A 139 -7.87 -8.76 17.43
C VAL A 139 -8.35 -7.78 16.36
N MET A 140 -9.54 -8.01 15.79
CA MET A 140 -10.13 -7.15 14.77
C MET A 140 -10.32 -5.71 15.29
N LYS A 141 -10.83 -5.53 16.52
CA LYS A 141 -10.96 -4.20 17.13
C LYS A 141 -9.60 -3.51 17.31
N MET A 142 -8.57 -4.24 17.70
CA MET A 142 -7.22 -3.68 17.86
C MET A 142 -6.62 -3.26 16.51
N GLN A 143 -6.82 -4.05 15.45
CA GLN A 143 -6.38 -3.67 14.11
C GLN A 143 -7.14 -2.44 13.59
N LEU A 144 -8.45 -2.33 13.84
CA LEU A 144 -9.22 -1.11 13.54
C LEU A 144 -8.71 0.11 14.33
N GLN A 145 -8.36 -0.06 15.61
CA GLN A 145 -7.76 0.99 16.43
C GLN A 145 -6.41 1.45 15.88
N MET A 146 -5.56 0.51 15.47
CA MET A 146 -4.28 0.81 14.83
C MET A 146 -4.49 1.59 13.52
N PHE A 147 -5.39 1.11 12.65
CA PHE A 147 -5.71 1.80 11.39
C PHE A 147 -6.22 3.22 11.63
N ALA A 148 -7.17 3.39 12.55
CA ALA A 148 -7.70 4.69 12.92
C ALA A 148 -6.63 5.61 13.52
N SER A 149 -5.73 5.09 14.36
CA SER A 149 -4.62 5.85 14.94
C SER A 149 -3.64 6.33 13.86
N ALA A 150 -3.22 5.47 12.95
CA ALA A 150 -2.36 5.86 11.82
C ALA A 150 -3.04 6.89 10.90
N ALA A 151 -4.34 6.74 10.66
CA ALA A 151 -5.12 7.67 9.85
C ALA A 151 -5.26 9.06 10.50
N LEU A 152 -5.28 9.15 11.84
CA LEU A 152 -5.21 10.40 12.58
C LEU A 152 -3.80 11.01 12.55
N ASP A 153 -2.76 10.19 12.71
CA ASP A 153 -1.36 10.63 12.68
C ASP A 153 -0.97 11.23 11.33
N GLU A 154 -1.48 10.64 10.25
CA GLU A 154 -1.36 11.19 8.89
C GLU A 154 -1.96 12.61 8.78
N CYS A 155 -3.02 12.86 9.55
CA CYS A 155 -3.77 14.10 9.51
C CYS A 155 -3.25 15.17 10.49
N GLU A 156 -2.24 14.90 11.33
CA GLU A 156 -1.78 15.86 12.34
C GLU A 156 -1.49 17.22 11.71
N GLY A 157 -2.37 18.19 12.00
CA GLY A 157 -2.38 19.60 11.55
C GLY A 157 -2.98 19.89 10.16
N ALA A 158 -3.72 18.97 9.57
CA ALA A 158 -4.63 19.20 8.44
C ALA A 158 -6.09 19.04 8.93
N GLU A 159 -7.06 19.68 8.27
CA GLU A 159 -8.47 19.42 8.58
C GLU A 159 -8.83 17.99 8.19
N ILE A 160 -9.27 17.21 9.17
CA ILE A 160 -9.83 15.88 8.98
C ILE A 160 -11.28 16.05 8.54
N SER A 161 -11.73 15.30 7.53
CA SER A 161 -13.15 15.32 7.19
C SER A 161 -13.97 14.77 8.37
N GLU A 162 -15.13 15.35 8.63
CA GLU A 162 -16.02 14.94 9.74
C GLU A 162 -16.28 13.42 9.73
N SER A 163 -16.49 12.83 8.55
CA SER A 163 -16.66 11.39 8.39
C SER A 163 -15.43 10.55 8.76
N LYS A 164 -14.22 11.04 8.44
CA LYS A 164 -12.95 10.37 8.79
C LYS A 164 -12.70 10.51 10.28
N GLU A 165 -13.00 11.67 10.85
CA GLU A 165 -12.90 11.95 12.28
C GLU A 165 -13.85 11.06 13.10
N GLU A 166 -15.13 11.00 12.73
CA GLU A 166 -16.14 10.16 13.36
C GLU A 166 -15.74 8.68 13.32
N PHE A 167 -15.28 8.19 12.15
CA PHE A 167 -14.79 6.83 12.02
C PHE A 167 -13.58 6.56 12.93
N CYS A 168 -12.56 7.43 12.90
CA CYS A 168 -11.33 7.19 13.63
C CYS A 168 -11.56 7.18 15.14
N PHE A 169 -12.31 8.15 15.68
CA PHE A 169 -12.62 8.18 17.10
C PHE A 169 -13.64 7.11 17.49
N GLY A 170 -14.62 6.79 16.64
CA GLY A 170 -15.58 5.71 16.84
C GLY A 170 -14.92 4.33 16.90
N ALA A 171 -13.84 4.13 16.14
CA ALA A 171 -13.00 2.94 16.20
C ALA A 171 -12.09 2.90 17.44
N GLY A 172 -12.00 4.00 18.20
CA GLY A 172 -11.11 4.14 19.36
C GLY A 172 -9.67 4.47 18.97
N GLY A 173 -9.44 5.01 17.78
CA GLY A 173 -8.17 5.57 17.37
C GLY A 173 -7.81 6.84 18.15
N LEU A 174 -6.53 7.00 18.43
CA LEU A 174 -5.98 8.19 19.09
C LEU A 174 -4.69 8.58 18.38
N SER A 175 -4.48 9.86 18.13
CA SER A 175 -3.23 10.33 17.52
C SER A 175 -2.03 10.10 18.46
N GLY A 176 -0.88 9.75 17.89
CA GLY A 176 0.37 9.42 18.56
C GLY A 176 0.37 8.06 19.24
N GLN A 177 -0.69 7.24 19.09
CA GLN A 177 -0.84 5.98 19.82
C GLN A 177 -0.54 4.73 18.98
N TYR A 178 -0.25 4.86 17.68
CA TYR A 178 -0.07 3.70 16.81
C TYR A 178 1.01 2.74 17.33
N GLY A 179 2.17 3.26 17.76
CA GLY A 179 3.27 2.46 18.30
C GLY A 179 2.85 1.68 19.56
N TYR A 180 2.10 2.31 20.47
CA TYR A 180 1.58 1.62 21.66
C TYR A 180 0.55 0.55 21.29
N LEU A 181 -0.36 0.85 20.35
CA LEU A 181 -1.42 -0.05 19.91
C LEU A 181 -0.86 -1.27 19.17
N SER A 182 0.12 -1.08 18.28
CA SER A 182 0.81 -2.18 17.58
C SER A 182 1.55 -3.10 18.53
N GLU A 183 2.28 -2.58 19.52
CA GLU A 183 2.94 -3.39 20.56
C GLU A 183 1.94 -4.11 21.48
N ARG A 184 0.80 -3.47 21.79
CA ARG A 184 -0.29 -4.12 22.51
C ARG A 184 -0.90 -5.26 21.68
N TYR A 185 -1.09 -5.06 20.39
CA TYR A 185 -1.62 -6.04 19.45
C TYR A 185 -0.73 -7.28 19.37
N GLU A 186 0.58 -7.09 19.14
CA GLU A 186 1.52 -8.22 19.05
C GLU A 186 1.57 -9.02 20.35
N ARG A 187 1.63 -8.35 21.51
CA ARG A 187 1.58 -9.03 22.81
C ARG A 187 0.29 -9.80 23.05
N PHE A 188 -0.84 -9.30 22.54
CA PHE A 188 -2.11 -9.98 22.67
C PHE A 188 -2.16 -11.24 21.80
N CYS A 189 -1.73 -11.13 20.54
CA CYS A 189 -1.69 -12.25 19.59
C CYS A 189 -0.69 -13.33 20.04
N SER A 190 0.46 -12.93 20.58
CA SER A 190 1.49 -13.87 21.07
C SER A 190 1.19 -14.46 22.46
N LYS A 191 0.12 -14.02 23.14
CA LYS A 191 -0.20 -14.45 24.52
C LYS A 191 -0.59 -15.92 24.58
N TYR A 192 -1.28 -16.39 23.56
CA TYR A 192 -1.75 -17.76 23.49
C TYR A 192 -0.64 -18.63 22.90
N SER A 193 -0.38 -19.76 23.55
CA SER A 193 0.61 -20.74 23.11
C SER A 193 0.14 -22.13 23.48
N ASN A 194 0.68 -23.15 22.82
CA ASN A 194 0.35 -24.56 23.07
C ASN A 194 -1.15 -24.86 22.93
N GLN A 195 -1.81 -24.24 21.95
CA GLN A 195 -3.21 -24.48 21.62
C GLN A 195 -3.34 -25.53 20.52
N LEU A 196 -4.57 -26.01 20.31
CA LEU A 196 -4.88 -27.02 19.29
C LEU A 196 -5.17 -26.42 17.92
N TYR A 197 -5.43 -25.11 17.85
CA TYR A 197 -5.87 -24.43 16.64
C TYR A 197 -5.01 -23.20 16.36
N TYR A 198 -5.00 -22.83 15.08
CA TYR A 198 -4.51 -21.57 14.60
C TYR A 198 -5.65 -20.66 14.14
N SER A 199 -5.45 -19.36 14.26
CA SER A 199 -6.21 -18.32 13.56
C SER A 199 -5.27 -17.43 12.77
N ILE A 200 -5.76 -16.86 11.67
CA ILE A 200 -5.06 -15.84 10.90
C ILE A 200 -5.82 -14.52 11.05
N PRO A 201 -5.19 -13.46 11.57
CA PRO A 201 -5.86 -12.20 11.90
C PRO A 201 -6.02 -11.31 10.66
N VAL A 202 -6.93 -11.67 9.76
CA VAL A 202 -7.32 -10.82 8.61
C VAL A 202 -8.49 -9.93 9.04
N LEU A 203 -8.38 -8.61 8.79
CA LEU A 203 -9.33 -7.60 9.27
C LEU A 203 -10.75 -7.79 8.70
N THR A 204 -10.84 -8.26 7.45
CA THR A 204 -12.08 -8.32 6.68
C THR A 204 -12.28 -9.69 6.05
N GLY A 205 -13.52 -9.95 5.64
CA GLY A 205 -13.88 -11.18 4.93
C GLY A 205 -14.10 -12.39 5.83
N GLU A 206 -14.48 -13.49 5.20
CA GLU A 206 -14.80 -14.73 5.89
C GLU A 206 -13.57 -15.43 6.51
N HIS A 207 -12.37 -15.12 6.01
CA HIS A 207 -11.12 -15.75 6.44
C HIS A 207 -10.71 -15.37 7.87
N GLY A 208 -10.91 -14.11 8.28
CA GLY A 208 -10.53 -13.61 9.61
C GLY A 208 -11.28 -14.26 10.79
N ARG A 209 -12.34 -15.04 10.50
CA ARG A 209 -13.11 -15.79 11.51
C ARG A 209 -12.83 -17.28 11.49
N ARG A 210 -11.95 -17.76 10.61
CA ARG A 210 -11.63 -19.18 10.50
C ARG A 210 -10.63 -19.61 11.56
N VAL A 211 -10.75 -20.88 11.94
CA VAL A 211 -9.80 -21.58 12.79
C VAL A 211 -9.33 -22.83 12.06
N TYR A 212 -8.07 -23.16 12.24
CA TYR A 212 -7.41 -24.26 11.54
C TYR A 212 -6.83 -25.23 12.55
N ASN A 213 -6.97 -26.54 12.33
CA ASN A 213 -6.35 -27.50 13.24
C ASN A 213 -4.83 -27.41 13.10
N LYS A 214 -4.10 -27.22 14.21
CA LYS A 214 -2.64 -27.10 14.20
C LYS A 214 -1.94 -28.33 13.63
N LYS A 215 -2.56 -29.52 13.73
CA LYS A 215 -2.03 -30.76 13.13
C LYS A 215 -1.96 -30.70 11.61
N TRP A 216 -2.77 -29.85 10.95
CA TRP A 216 -2.70 -29.67 9.50
C TRP A 216 -1.37 -29.05 9.04
N PHE A 217 -0.65 -28.42 9.97
CA PHE A 217 0.63 -27.73 9.77
C PHE A 217 1.77 -28.42 10.51
N SER A 218 1.60 -29.69 10.93
CA SER A 218 2.66 -30.41 11.65
C SER A 218 3.85 -30.78 10.78
N ASP A 219 3.65 -30.76 9.45
CA ASP A 219 4.63 -31.00 8.41
C ASP A 219 4.17 -30.28 7.13
N SER A 220 4.94 -30.36 6.04
CA SER A 220 4.58 -29.82 4.73
C SER A 220 4.50 -30.89 3.64
N VAL A 221 3.79 -30.55 2.56
CA VAL A 221 3.90 -31.22 1.26
C VAL A 221 4.51 -30.24 0.29
N GLU A 222 5.48 -30.68 -0.50
CA GLU A 222 6.09 -29.86 -1.54
C GLU A 222 5.21 -29.88 -2.80
N MET A 223 4.84 -28.70 -3.33
CA MET A 223 4.02 -28.56 -4.52
C MET A 223 4.63 -27.59 -5.54
N GLU A 224 4.36 -27.85 -6.82
CA GLU A 224 4.71 -26.94 -7.91
C GLU A 224 3.89 -25.64 -7.81
N PHE A 225 4.57 -24.51 -7.96
CA PHE A 225 3.97 -23.20 -8.12
C PHE A 225 4.83 -22.37 -9.08
N GLU A 226 4.37 -22.22 -10.32
CA GLU A 226 5.14 -21.63 -11.40
C GLU A 226 6.47 -22.39 -11.61
N ASP A 227 7.62 -21.72 -11.45
CA ASP A 227 8.96 -22.31 -11.51
C ASP A 227 9.57 -22.59 -10.12
N LEU A 228 8.74 -22.54 -9.07
CA LEU A 228 9.10 -22.89 -7.70
C LEU A 228 8.50 -24.23 -7.26
N ILE A 229 9.12 -24.79 -6.23
CA ILE A 229 8.51 -25.79 -5.36
C ILE A 229 8.30 -25.11 -4.00
N ILE A 230 7.07 -25.12 -3.50
CA ILE A 230 6.68 -24.43 -2.28
C ILE A 230 6.06 -25.40 -1.26
N PRO A 231 6.26 -25.19 0.05
CA PRO A 231 5.62 -25.95 1.09
C PRO A 231 4.14 -25.56 1.24
N VAL A 232 3.27 -26.56 1.20
CA VAL A 232 1.85 -26.43 1.57
C VAL A 232 1.58 -27.20 2.87
N PRO A 233 0.51 -26.88 3.62
CA PRO A 233 0.19 -27.63 4.84
C PRO A 233 0.01 -29.12 4.56
N LEU A 234 0.45 -30.00 5.47
CA LEU A 234 0.27 -31.45 5.38
C LEU A 234 -1.17 -31.85 5.02
N SER A 235 -2.14 -31.19 5.65
CA SER A 235 -3.57 -31.37 5.38
C SER A 235 -4.12 -30.19 4.58
N PHE A 236 -3.53 -29.94 3.40
CA PHE A 236 -3.87 -28.77 2.57
C PHE A 236 -5.34 -28.75 2.11
N MET A 237 -5.96 -29.92 1.86
CA MET A 237 -7.36 -29.99 1.46
C MET A 237 -8.30 -29.52 2.57
N GLU A 238 -8.07 -29.95 3.82
CA GLU A 238 -8.82 -29.50 4.98
C GLU A 238 -8.62 -28.00 5.23
N THR A 239 -7.39 -27.51 5.06
CA THR A 239 -7.06 -26.09 5.15
C THR A 239 -7.81 -25.27 4.08
N LEU A 240 -7.91 -25.76 2.85
CA LEU A 240 -8.68 -25.12 1.77
C LEU A 240 -10.19 -25.13 2.07
N ILE A 241 -10.74 -26.27 2.49
CA ILE A 241 -12.17 -26.38 2.85
C ILE A 241 -12.53 -25.43 4.00
N ALA A 242 -11.65 -25.32 5.01
CA ALA A 242 -11.84 -24.38 6.10
C ALA A 242 -11.77 -22.91 5.65
N SER A 243 -10.93 -22.61 4.66
CA SER A 243 -10.79 -21.25 4.11
C SER A 243 -11.95 -20.87 3.17
N TYR A 244 -12.46 -21.82 2.38
CA TYR A 244 -13.48 -21.62 1.36
C TYR A 244 -14.68 -22.57 1.57
N PRO A 245 -15.55 -22.31 2.56
CA PRO A 245 -16.68 -23.19 2.86
C PRO A 245 -17.72 -23.22 1.73
N SER A 246 -17.76 -22.17 0.90
CA SER A 246 -18.62 -22.10 -0.30
C SER A 246 -18.12 -23.00 -1.43
N GLY A 247 -16.93 -23.59 -1.30
CA GLY A 247 -16.32 -24.48 -2.28
C GLY A 247 -15.02 -23.93 -2.88
N ILE A 248 -14.26 -24.82 -3.51
CA ILE A 248 -12.96 -24.55 -4.15
C ILE A 248 -13.01 -24.68 -5.69
N SER A 249 -14.22 -24.85 -6.23
CA SER A 249 -14.47 -24.89 -7.66
C SER A 249 -14.09 -23.56 -8.30
N GLU A 250 -13.90 -23.57 -9.63
CA GLU A 250 -13.76 -22.30 -10.33
C GLU A 250 -15.08 -21.52 -10.29
N PRO A 251 -15.02 -20.20 -10.05
CA PRO A 251 -16.20 -19.35 -10.16
C PRO A 251 -16.61 -19.19 -11.63
N GLU A 252 -17.80 -18.62 -11.84
CA GLU A 252 -18.30 -18.29 -13.17
C GLU A 252 -17.38 -17.28 -13.86
N GLU A 253 -17.36 -17.26 -15.20
CA GLU A 253 -16.42 -16.42 -15.95
C GLU A 253 -16.54 -14.93 -15.62
N GLU A 254 -17.76 -14.48 -15.33
CA GLU A 254 -18.10 -13.10 -14.96
C GLU A 254 -17.58 -12.68 -13.57
N GLU A 255 -17.21 -13.65 -12.73
CA GLU A 255 -16.68 -13.41 -11.38
C GLU A 255 -15.14 -13.49 -11.34
N ARG A 256 -14.48 -13.75 -12.49
CA ARG A 256 -13.01 -13.93 -12.60
C ARG A 256 -12.29 -12.61 -12.79
N GLU A 257 -12.25 -11.81 -11.74
CA GLU A 257 -11.60 -10.50 -11.73
C GLU A 257 -10.52 -10.39 -10.63
N PRO A 258 -9.45 -9.60 -10.85
CA PRO A 258 -8.48 -9.26 -9.81
C PRO A 258 -9.15 -8.57 -8.62
N LYS A 259 -8.72 -8.89 -7.39
CA LYS A 259 -9.37 -8.38 -6.18
C LYS A 259 -8.90 -6.98 -5.79
N HIS A 260 -7.66 -6.64 -6.12
CA HIS A 260 -6.93 -5.50 -5.54
C HIS A 260 -6.42 -4.49 -6.59
N MET A 261 -6.52 -4.80 -7.87
CA MET A 261 -6.07 -3.90 -8.94
C MET A 261 -7.05 -2.77 -9.27
N ASP A 262 -8.34 -2.93 -9.00
CA ASP A 262 -9.33 -1.90 -9.31
C ASP A 262 -9.11 -0.65 -8.44
N HIS A 263 -8.98 0.50 -9.11
CA HIS A 263 -8.69 1.82 -8.52
C HIS A 263 -7.25 2.03 -8.02
N SER A 264 -6.29 1.21 -8.46
CA SER A 264 -4.86 1.33 -8.13
C SER A 264 -4.02 1.84 -9.31
N ILE A 265 -3.01 2.67 -9.04
CA ILE A 265 -1.89 2.91 -9.95
C ILE A 265 -0.94 1.72 -9.81
N VAL A 266 -0.82 0.95 -10.90
CA VAL A 266 0.05 -0.24 -10.96
C VAL A 266 1.09 -0.02 -12.06
N ASP A 267 2.36 0.03 -11.67
CA ASP A 267 3.52 0.13 -12.57
C ASP A 267 4.68 -0.72 -12.01
N MET A 268 4.99 -1.82 -12.68
CA MET A 268 6.02 -2.78 -12.26
C MET A 268 7.44 -2.39 -12.71
N ARG A 269 7.59 -1.22 -13.36
CA ARG A 269 8.86 -0.75 -13.95
C ARG A 269 9.36 0.55 -13.34
N ARG A 270 8.57 1.14 -12.43
CA ARG A 270 8.84 2.45 -11.83
C ARG A 270 8.58 2.39 -10.34
N SER A 271 9.46 3.01 -9.57
CA SER A 271 9.33 3.09 -8.12
C SER A 271 8.14 3.99 -7.73
N TYR A 272 7.35 3.55 -6.75
CA TYR A 272 6.25 4.36 -6.19
C TYR A 272 6.73 5.74 -5.70
N LYS A 273 7.99 5.84 -5.27
CA LYS A 273 8.61 7.09 -4.80
C LYS A 273 8.57 8.18 -5.89
N GLU A 274 8.66 7.81 -7.16
CA GLU A 274 8.58 8.78 -8.26
C GLU A 274 7.19 9.38 -8.43
N TYR A 275 6.14 8.58 -8.21
CA TYR A 275 4.76 9.07 -8.23
C TYR A 275 4.50 9.96 -7.01
N VAL A 276 4.86 9.48 -5.82
CA VAL A 276 4.63 10.19 -4.54
C VAL A 276 5.34 11.54 -4.51
N ARG A 277 6.57 11.61 -5.04
CA ARG A 277 7.39 12.83 -5.12
C ARG A 277 6.64 14.02 -5.73
N SER A 278 5.86 13.78 -6.79
CA SER A 278 5.10 14.86 -7.43
C SER A 278 4.04 15.49 -6.51
N TYR A 279 3.62 14.81 -5.45
CA TYR A 279 2.63 15.29 -4.48
C TYR A 279 3.25 15.74 -3.15
N THR A 280 4.42 15.22 -2.77
CA THR A 280 5.04 15.54 -1.47
C THR A 280 6.09 16.63 -1.58
N ASP A 281 6.86 16.64 -2.67
CA ASP A 281 8.10 17.42 -2.74
C ASP A 281 7.91 18.75 -3.48
N MET A 282 6.66 19.19 -3.66
CA MET A 282 6.32 20.43 -4.38
C MET A 282 7.16 21.62 -3.91
N LEU A 283 7.36 21.74 -2.59
CA LEU A 283 8.09 22.83 -1.95
C LEU A 283 9.57 22.51 -1.68
N CYS A 284 10.02 21.30 -1.95
CA CYS A 284 11.42 20.99 -1.72
C CYS A 284 12.30 21.83 -2.63
N ASP A 285 13.45 22.29 -2.15
CA ASP A 285 14.48 23.06 -2.89
C ASP A 285 13.92 24.18 -3.81
N ILE A 286 12.77 24.76 -3.46
CA ILE A 286 12.01 25.65 -4.33
C ILE A 286 12.54 27.09 -4.32
N GLU A 287 13.21 27.51 -3.25
CA GLU A 287 13.65 28.89 -3.03
C GLU A 287 14.57 29.41 -4.13
N ASN A 288 15.37 28.54 -4.73
CA ASN A 288 16.33 28.89 -5.79
C ASN A 288 15.79 28.65 -7.21
N LYS A 289 14.51 28.26 -7.36
CA LYS A 289 13.93 27.86 -8.64
C LYS A 289 13.05 28.93 -9.28
N LYS A 290 12.98 28.91 -10.61
CA LYS A 290 11.93 29.59 -11.36
C LYS A 290 10.64 28.81 -11.18
N VAL A 291 9.66 29.41 -10.51
CA VAL A 291 8.37 28.76 -10.23
C VAL A 291 7.35 29.12 -11.30
N TYR A 292 6.79 28.08 -11.89
CA TYR A 292 5.74 28.13 -12.90
C TYR A 292 4.50 27.43 -12.37
N ILE A 293 3.33 28.04 -12.53
CA ILE A 293 2.07 27.44 -12.06
C ILE A 293 1.19 27.07 -13.27
N PHE A 294 0.69 25.84 -13.34
CA PHE A 294 -0.30 25.43 -14.33
C PHE A 294 -1.69 25.42 -13.69
N GLY A 295 -2.53 26.33 -14.14
CA GLY A 295 -3.86 26.64 -13.64
C GLY A 295 -3.92 28.11 -13.22
N ALA A 296 -4.90 28.85 -13.73
CA ALA A 296 -5.10 30.26 -13.40
C ALA A 296 -6.51 30.52 -12.82
N GLY A 297 -7.01 29.58 -12.01
CA GLY A 297 -8.26 29.69 -11.26
C GLY A 297 -8.04 29.88 -9.75
N ASP A 298 -9.03 29.55 -8.92
CA ASP A 298 -8.93 29.72 -7.46
C ASP A 298 -7.78 28.94 -6.80
N SER A 299 -7.40 27.79 -7.35
CA SER A 299 -6.25 27.04 -6.85
C SER A 299 -4.94 27.83 -6.98
N LEU A 300 -4.79 28.67 -8.02
CA LEU A 300 -3.65 29.59 -8.14
C LEU A 300 -3.69 30.62 -7.01
N ARG A 301 -4.85 31.24 -6.76
CA ARG A 301 -5.02 32.20 -5.66
C ARG A 301 -4.56 31.63 -4.33
N ILE A 302 -5.07 30.44 -3.99
CA ILE A 302 -4.76 29.76 -2.72
C ILE A 302 -3.27 29.43 -2.63
N TRP A 303 -2.67 28.91 -3.71
CA TRP A 303 -1.24 28.61 -3.74
C TRP A 303 -0.40 29.88 -3.57
N MET A 304 -0.76 30.96 -4.26
CA MET A 304 -0.08 32.25 -4.16
C MET A 304 -0.14 32.79 -2.73
N GLU A 305 -1.32 32.80 -2.11
CA GLU A 305 -1.51 33.27 -0.72
C GLU A 305 -0.67 32.48 0.30
N ARG A 306 -0.53 31.16 0.11
CA ARG A 306 0.13 30.29 1.09
C ARG A 306 1.64 30.15 0.88
N TYR A 307 2.12 30.10 -0.36
CA TYR A 307 3.48 29.63 -0.65
C TYR A 307 4.35 30.59 -1.45
N SER A 308 3.77 31.58 -2.16
CA SER A 308 4.56 32.41 -3.08
C SER A 308 5.56 33.36 -2.42
N HIS A 309 5.40 33.66 -1.12
CA HIS A 309 6.23 34.64 -0.44
C HIS A 309 7.72 34.22 -0.46
N GLY A 310 8.56 35.10 -1.00
CA GLY A 310 9.99 34.87 -1.15
C GLY A 310 10.37 33.95 -2.31
N LEU A 311 9.43 33.52 -3.15
CA LEU A 311 9.68 32.67 -4.31
C LEU A 311 9.71 33.48 -5.61
N ASN A 312 10.50 33.00 -6.57
CA ASN A 312 10.55 33.55 -7.93
C ASN A 312 9.42 32.96 -8.80
N VAL A 313 8.18 33.45 -8.60
CA VAL A 313 7.03 33.05 -9.43
C VAL A 313 7.06 33.82 -10.76
N VAL A 314 7.34 33.10 -11.85
CA VAL A 314 7.60 33.70 -13.17
C VAL A 314 6.30 33.98 -13.93
N CYS A 315 5.50 32.94 -14.14
CA CYS A 315 4.22 33.03 -14.82
C CYS A 315 3.31 31.83 -14.50
N ALA A 316 2.02 32.00 -14.79
CA ALA A 316 1.05 30.93 -14.79
C ALA A 316 0.71 30.50 -16.23
N PHE A 317 0.23 29.28 -16.40
CA PHE A 317 -0.25 28.71 -17.65
C PHE A 317 -1.70 28.25 -17.48
N ASP A 318 -2.54 28.39 -18.49
CA ASP A 318 -3.91 27.89 -18.45
C ASP A 318 -4.34 27.45 -19.84
N ASN A 319 -5.20 26.44 -19.95
CA ASN A 319 -5.70 25.99 -21.25
C ASN A 319 -6.78 26.93 -21.84
N ARG A 320 -7.37 27.80 -21.01
CA ARG A 320 -8.32 28.83 -21.43
C ARG A 320 -7.61 29.95 -22.20
N LYS A 321 -7.92 30.07 -23.49
CA LYS A 321 -7.30 31.08 -24.37
C LYS A 321 -7.66 32.52 -24.02
N ASP A 322 -8.85 32.72 -23.45
CA ASP A 322 -9.39 34.03 -23.07
C ASP A 322 -8.61 34.71 -21.93
N VAL A 323 -7.84 33.95 -21.14
CA VAL A 323 -6.99 34.50 -20.08
C VAL A 323 -5.53 34.71 -20.50
N TRP A 324 -5.12 34.31 -21.71
CA TRP A 324 -3.73 34.48 -22.16
C TRP A 324 -3.37 35.96 -22.32
N GLY A 325 -2.20 36.35 -21.81
CA GLY A 325 -1.74 37.74 -21.79
C GLY A 325 -2.31 38.59 -20.67
N SER A 326 -3.24 38.05 -19.87
CA SER A 326 -3.74 38.71 -18.66
C SER A 326 -2.78 38.56 -17.47
N ILE A 327 -3.04 39.30 -16.40
CA ILE A 327 -2.37 39.14 -15.11
C ILE A 327 -3.43 38.70 -14.09
N LEU A 328 -3.26 37.52 -13.50
CA LEU A 328 -4.14 36.99 -12.47
C LEU A 328 -3.35 36.75 -11.18
N TYR A 329 -3.89 37.21 -10.06
CA TYR A 329 -3.25 37.13 -8.74
C TYR A 329 -1.79 37.63 -8.72
N GLY A 330 -1.49 38.66 -9.52
CA GLY A 330 -0.17 39.28 -9.62
C GLY A 330 0.82 38.56 -10.55
N VAL A 331 0.39 37.53 -11.29
CA VAL A 331 1.25 36.70 -12.14
C VAL A 331 0.73 36.72 -13.59
N PRO A 332 1.59 36.91 -14.60
CA PRO A 332 1.17 36.87 -16.00
C PRO A 332 0.75 35.46 -16.41
N VAL A 333 -0.33 35.36 -17.20
CA VAL A 333 -0.87 34.09 -17.70
C VAL A 333 -0.48 33.88 -19.16
N ARG A 334 0.13 32.73 -19.46
CA ARG A 334 0.69 32.39 -20.78
C ARG A 334 0.08 31.13 -21.36
N SER A 335 0.37 30.89 -22.64
CA SER A 335 -0.04 29.66 -23.31
C SER A 335 0.82 28.49 -22.84
N PRO A 336 0.23 27.32 -22.50
CA PRO A 336 1.00 26.16 -22.07
C PRO A 336 1.97 25.65 -23.14
N PHE A 337 1.73 25.93 -24.43
CA PHE A 337 2.65 25.58 -25.51
C PHE A 337 4.01 26.27 -25.42
N GLU A 338 4.14 27.31 -24.58
CA GLU A 338 5.41 28.01 -24.33
C GLU A 338 6.28 27.29 -23.29
N LEU A 339 5.73 26.34 -22.51
CA LEU A 339 6.44 25.62 -21.45
C LEU A 339 7.77 24.98 -21.89
N PRO A 340 7.85 24.23 -23.01
CA PRO A 340 9.09 23.56 -23.41
C PRO A 340 10.26 24.52 -23.69
N ALA A 341 9.95 25.77 -24.07
CA ALA A 341 10.97 26.78 -24.34
C ALA A 341 11.39 27.57 -23.09
N LEU A 342 10.59 27.54 -22.02
CA LEU A 342 10.81 28.32 -20.80
C LEU A 342 11.45 27.50 -19.66
N MET A 343 11.14 26.20 -19.62
CA MET A 343 11.62 25.31 -18.57
C MET A 343 13.05 24.81 -18.81
N ASP A 344 13.78 24.69 -17.71
CA ASP A 344 15.12 24.11 -17.62
C ASP A 344 15.29 23.36 -16.28
N GLY A 345 16.52 22.93 -15.96
CA GLY A 345 16.82 22.21 -14.72
C GLY A 345 16.51 22.98 -13.43
N ASP A 346 16.49 24.32 -13.49
CA ASP A 346 16.23 25.21 -12.35
C ASP A 346 14.75 25.62 -12.26
N SER A 347 13.88 24.92 -12.98
CA SER A 347 12.45 25.20 -13.04
C SER A 347 11.65 24.31 -12.10
N ARG A 348 10.60 24.88 -11.49
CA ARG A 348 9.59 24.18 -10.69
C ARG A 348 8.22 24.40 -11.33
N LEU A 349 7.64 23.36 -11.91
CA LEU A 349 6.28 23.40 -12.45
C LEU A 349 5.28 22.80 -11.45
N ILE A 350 4.26 23.56 -11.07
CA ILE A 350 3.23 23.16 -10.11
C ILE A 350 1.86 23.24 -10.77
N ILE A 351 1.12 22.13 -10.80
CA ILE A 351 -0.26 22.08 -11.28
C ILE A 351 -1.17 22.48 -10.12
N ALA A 352 -1.71 23.70 -10.17
CA ALA A 352 -2.70 24.23 -9.25
C ALA A 352 -4.06 24.31 -9.95
N SER A 353 -4.70 23.16 -10.15
CA SER A 353 -5.97 23.06 -10.86
C SER A 353 -6.75 21.80 -10.46
N ILE A 354 -8.09 21.89 -10.48
CA ILE A 354 -8.96 20.73 -10.32
C ILE A 354 -8.81 19.73 -11.50
N TYR A 355 -8.45 20.22 -12.69
CA TYR A 355 -8.20 19.44 -13.92
C TYR A 355 -6.79 18.84 -13.98
N ARG A 356 -6.22 18.50 -12.82
CA ARG A 356 -4.82 18.07 -12.70
C ARG A 356 -4.50 16.80 -13.48
N LYS A 357 -5.46 15.88 -13.65
CA LYS A 357 -5.24 14.62 -14.38
C LYS A 357 -5.07 14.87 -15.87
N GLU A 358 -5.91 15.74 -16.43
CA GLU A 358 -5.90 16.15 -17.83
C GLU A 358 -4.65 16.96 -18.15
N ILE A 359 -4.27 17.88 -17.25
CA ILE A 359 -3.04 18.68 -17.39
C ILE A 359 -1.80 17.78 -17.30
N ALA A 360 -1.74 16.83 -16.37
CA ALA A 360 -0.62 15.89 -16.28
C ALA A 360 -0.44 15.10 -17.59
N LYS A 361 -1.52 14.56 -18.14
CA LYS A 361 -1.49 13.87 -19.44
C LYS A 361 -1.00 14.77 -20.57
N GLN A 362 -1.46 16.02 -20.62
CA GLN A 362 -0.98 17.02 -21.58
C GLN A 362 0.53 17.27 -21.45
N LEU A 363 1.04 17.40 -20.22
CA LEU A 363 2.47 17.62 -19.97
C LEU A 363 3.31 16.40 -20.40
N GLU A 364 2.82 15.19 -20.14
CA GLU A 364 3.46 13.95 -20.59
C GLU A 364 3.52 13.87 -22.13
N GLU A 365 2.45 14.22 -22.84
CA GLU A 365 2.43 14.33 -24.31
C GLU A 365 3.43 15.37 -24.83
N MET A 366 3.66 16.44 -24.05
CA MET A 366 4.69 17.46 -24.31
C MET A 366 6.10 17.05 -23.86
N LYS A 367 6.29 15.82 -23.35
CA LYS A 367 7.54 15.28 -22.80
C LYS A 367 8.07 16.03 -21.57
N ILE A 368 7.17 16.61 -20.78
CA ILE A 368 7.48 17.26 -19.50
C ILE A 368 7.04 16.32 -18.39
N PHE A 369 8.00 15.73 -17.69
CA PHE A 369 7.75 14.75 -16.62
C PHE A 369 8.07 15.28 -15.21
N ASN A 370 8.75 16.43 -15.11
CA ASN A 370 9.12 17.04 -13.84
C ASN A 370 8.11 18.13 -13.45
N TYR A 371 6.99 17.71 -12.88
CA TYR A 371 5.95 18.58 -12.36
C TYR A 371 5.42 18.08 -11.01
N TYR A 372 4.79 18.98 -10.28
CA TYR A 372 4.24 18.74 -8.95
C TYR A 372 2.77 19.12 -8.90
N PHE A 373 2.03 18.58 -7.95
CA PHE A 373 0.62 18.88 -7.76
C PHE A 373 0.41 19.76 -6.54
N PHE A 374 -0.40 20.81 -6.71
CA PHE A 374 -1.03 21.50 -5.61
C PHE A 374 -2.48 21.07 -5.48
N ILE A 375 -2.76 20.35 -4.41
CA ILE A 375 -4.07 19.98 -3.89
C ILE A 375 -4.30 20.77 -2.60
N ASP A 376 -5.43 21.46 -2.52
CA ASP A 376 -5.84 22.14 -1.29
C ASP A 376 -6.14 21.11 -0.19
N GLY A 377 -5.69 21.37 1.03
CA GLY A 377 -5.75 20.42 2.16
C GLY A 377 -4.64 19.36 2.19
N LEU A 378 -3.83 19.22 1.14
CA LEU A 378 -2.57 18.47 1.16
C LEU A 378 -1.53 19.25 1.98
N LYS A 379 -0.74 18.56 2.80
CA LYS A 379 0.43 19.14 3.46
C LYS A 379 1.66 18.96 2.59
N TYR A 380 2.46 20.01 2.52
CA TYR A 380 3.75 20.00 1.84
C TYR A 380 4.81 20.43 2.84
N THR A 381 5.85 19.62 2.96
CA THR A 381 6.99 19.95 3.81
C THR A 381 8.02 20.68 2.96
N ARG A 382 8.59 21.78 3.49
CA ARG A 382 9.81 22.34 2.91
C ARG A 382 10.96 21.41 3.27
N CYS A 383 11.54 20.82 2.25
CA CYS A 383 12.83 20.17 2.28
C CYS A 383 13.74 20.86 1.24
#